data_AF-A0A1I5EGF8-F1
#
_entry.id   AF-A0A1I5EGF8-F1
#
_cell.length_a   1.000
_cell.length_b   1.000
_cell.length_c   1.000
_cell.angle_alpha   90.00
_cell.angle_beta   90.00
_cell.angle_gamma   90.00
#
_symmetry.space_group_name_H-M   'P 1'
#
loop_
_entity.id
_entity.type
_entity.pdbx_description
1 polymer ?
#
loop_
_entity_poly.entity_id
_entity_poly.type
_entity_poly.pdbx_seq_one_letter_code
_entity_poly.pdbx_strand_id
1 'polypeptide(L)' 'MTLDGTLRWLFAVVAAAMLTAFAVLLVTGEYHNEGPVLLRVAHGHGIHRGDVFVLTGWAAGLLSLSGLLWGRRR' A
#
# COMPACT_ATOMS: atom_id res chain seq x y z
N MET A 1 -17.12 11.50 -18.29
CA MET A 1 -15.76 11.43 -17.73
C MET A 1 -14.86 10.77 -18.76
N THR A 2 -13.76 11.40 -19.17
CA THR A 2 -12.77 10.78 -20.06
C THR A 2 -12.09 9.63 -19.34
N LEU A 3 -11.76 8.54 -20.05
CA LEU A 3 -11.13 7.35 -19.47
C LEU A 3 -9.86 7.70 -18.67
N ASP A 4 -9.08 8.66 -19.17
CA ASP A 4 -7.87 9.16 -18.51
C ASP A 4 -8.18 9.88 -17.19
N GLY A 5 -9.24 10.67 -17.16
CA GLY A 5 -9.70 11.37 -15.97
C GLY A 5 -10.16 10.41 -14.87
N THR A 6 -10.93 9.39 -15.24
CA THR A 6 -11.40 8.34 -14.33
C THR A 6 -10.24 7.54 -13.76
N LEU A 7 -9.26 7.18 -14.59
CA LEU A 7 -8.10 6.39 -14.17
C LEU A 7 -7.18 7.17 -13.22
N ARG A 8 -6.97 8.47 -13.49
CA ARG A 8 -6.25 9.36 -12.57
C ARG A 8 -6.94 9.47 -11.21
N TRP A 9 -8.27 9.61 -11.22
CA TRP A 9 -9.06 9.66 -9.99
C TRP A 9 -8.96 8.36 -9.20
N LEU A 10 -9.03 7.22 -9.88
CA LEU A 10 -8.86 5.91 -9.26
C LEU A 10 -7.50 5.79 -8.55
N PHE A 11 -6.40 6.12 -9.23
CA PHE A 11 -5.07 6.10 -8.62
C PHE A 11 -4.94 7.05 -7.43
N ALA A 12 -5.51 8.27 -7.54
CA ALA A 12 -5.50 9.22 -6.42
C ALA A 12 -6.26 8.68 -5.20
N VAL A 13 -7.42 8.07 -5.41
CA VAL A 13 -8.22 7.47 -4.33
C VAL A 13 -7.50 6.28 -3.69
N VAL A 14 -6.92 5.39 -4.49
CA VAL A 14 -6.17 4.23 -3.99
C VAL A 14 -4.98 4.70 -3.15
N ALA A 15 -4.22 5.69 -3.62
CA ALA A 15 -3.11 6.25 -2.86
C ALA A 15 -3.58 6.89 -1.53
N ALA A 16 -4.65 7.70 -1.57
CA ALA A 16 -5.21 8.33 -0.37
C ALA A 16 -5.73 7.31 0.65
N ALA A 17 -6.41 6.26 0.19
CA ALA A 17 -6.92 5.18 1.03
C ALA A 17 -5.77 4.41 1.71
N MET A 18 -4.70 4.07 0.98
CA MET A 18 -3.55 3.38 1.56
C MET A 18 -2.79 4.23 2.56
N LEU A 19 -2.56 5.53 2.27
CA LEU A 19 -1.95 6.46 3.22
C LEU A 19 -2.79 6.60 4.50
N THR A 20 -4.12 6.65 4.36
CA THR A 20 -5.03 6.72 5.50
C THR A 20 -5.00 5.44 6.33
N ALA A 21 -5.01 4.27 5.69
CA ALA A 21 -4.91 2.99 6.38
C ALA A 21 -3.60 2.87 7.17
N PHE A 22 -2.48 3.30 6.59
CA PHE A 22 -1.20 3.35 7.31
C PHE A 22 -1.18 4.36 8.44
N ALA A 23 -1.75 5.55 8.24
CA ALA A 23 -1.85 6.54 9.30
C ALA A 23 -2.68 6.02 10.48
N VAL A 24 -3.80 5.34 10.22
CA VAL A 24 -4.62 4.71 11.26
C VAL A 24 -3.81 3.65 12.01
N LEU A 25 -3.14 2.73 11.31
CA LEU A 25 -2.33 1.68 11.95
C LEU A 25 -1.19 2.26 12.82
N LEU A 26 -0.53 3.32 12.34
CA LEU A 26 0.53 4.01 13.08
C LEU A 26 -0.01 4.71 14.33
N VAL A 27 -1.18 5.34 14.23
CA VAL A 27 -1.80 6.08 15.34
C VAL A 27 -2.41 5.14 16.38
N THR A 28 -3.04 4.05 15.94
CA THR A 28 -3.66 3.08 16.86
C THR A 28 -2.62 2.18 17.51
N GLY A 29 -1.42 2.06 16.92
CA GLY A 29 -0.37 1.16 17.43
C GLY A 29 -0.75 -0.33 17.33
N GLU A 30 -1.86 -0.65 16.65
CA GLU A 30 -2.35 -1.99 16.38
C GLU A 30 -1.50 -2.63 15.27
N TYR A 31 -0.21 -2.83 15.55
CA TYR A 31 0.61 -3.72 14.76
C TYR A 31 0.20 -5.14 15.12
N HIS A 32 -0.68 -5.74 14.31
CA HIS A 32 -1.02 -7.15 14.39
C HIS A 32 0.18 -8.01 13.93
N ASN A 33 1.28 -7.91 14.67
CA ASN A 33 2.54 -8.60 14.43
C ASN A 33 2.55 -10.00 15.06
N GLU A 34 1.43 -10.42 15.65
CA GLU A 34 1.24 -11.72 16.31
C GLU A 34 0.71 -12.81 15.36
N GLY A 35 0.79 -12.59 14.04
CA GLY A 35 0.45 -13.62 13.05
C GLY A 35 1.62 -14.59 12.83
N PRO A 36 1.35 -15.85 12.43
CA PRO A 36 2.42 -16.81 12.12
C PRO A 36 3.35 -16.25 11.04
N VAL A 37 4.65 -16.52 11.18
CA VAL A 37 5.66 -16.16 10.17
C VAL A 37 5.32 -16.88 8.87
N LEU A 38 5.06 -16.11 7.81
CA LEU A 38 4.73 -16.65 6.48
C LEU A 38 5.98 -16.93 5.66
N LEU A 39 7.03 -16.14 5.85
CA LEU A 39 8.28 -16.23 5.08
C LEU A 39 9.46 -15.87 5.96
N ARG A 40 10.46 -16.74 6.07
CA ARG A 40 11.67 -16.47 6.86
C ARG A 40 12.71 -15.79 5.96
N VAL A 41 13.04 -14.54 6.27
CA VAL A 41 13.97 -13.71 5.47
C VAL A 41 15.40 -13.86 5.98
N ALA A 42 15.59 -14.02 7.29
CA ALA A 42 16.89 -14.27 7.93
C ALA A 42 16.74 -15.07 9.24
N HIS A 43 17.87 -15.48 9.84
CA HIS A 43 17.91 -16.32 11.05
C HIS A 43 17.11 -15.77 12.25
N GLY A 44 16.79 -14.47 12.28
CA GLY A 44 15.91 -13.85 13.27
C GLY A 44 14.88 -12.88 12.71
N HIS A 45 14.64 -12.85 11.39
CA HIS A 45 13.66 -11.96 10.77
C HIS A 45 12.77 -12.74 9.80
N GLY A 46 11.47 -12.58 9.94
CA GLY A 46 10.48 -13.16 9.05
C GLY A 46 9.41 -12.15 8.71
N ILE A 47 8.78 -12.32 7.56
CA ILE A 47 7.57 -11.62 7.15
C ILE A 47 6.42 -12.27 7.90
N HIS A 48 5.82 -11.51 8.78
CA HIS A 48 4.61 -11.88 9.51
C HIS A 48 3.39 -11.63 8.62
N ARG A 49 2.27 -12.25 8.97
CA ARG A 49 1.01 -12.02 8.26
C ARG A 49 0.59 -10.55 8.26
N GLY A 50 0.92 -9.79 9.31
CA GLY A 50 0.70 -8.34 9.38
C GLY A 50 1.51 -7.54 8.36
N ASP A 51 2.72 -8.01 8.04
CA ASP A 51 3.62 -7.34 7.10
C ASP A 51 3.11 -7.41 5.65
N VAL A 52 2.30 -8.43 5.32
CA VAL A 52 1.72 -8.58 3.98
C VAL A 52 0.78 -7.43 3.65
N PHE A 53 -0.01 -6.96 4.62
CA PHE A 53 -0.88 -5.80 4.41
C PHE A 53 -0.07 -4.53 4.12
N VAL A 54 1.04 -4.35 4.85
CA VAL A 54 1.95 -3.21 4.64
C VAL A 54 2.63 -3.26 3.29
N LEU A 55 3.15 -4.43 2.90
CA LEU A 55 3.80 -4.62 1.60
C LEU A 55 2.85 -4.41 0.42
N THR A 56 1.63 -4.94 0.52
CA THR A 56 0.62 -4.79 -0.53
C THR A 56 0.13 -3.35 -0.65
N GLY A 57 -0.11 -2.67 0.47
CA GLY A 57 -0.49 -1.25 0.46
C GLY A 57 0.61 -0.34 -0.07
N TRP A 58 1.88 -0.63 0.25
CA TRP A 58 3.03 0.07 -0.31
C TRP A 58 3.14 -0.11 -1.83
N ALA A 59 3.05 -1.36 -2.32
CA ALA A 59 3.08 -1.65 -3.74
C ALA A 59 1.92 -0.97 -4.50
N ALA A 60 0.71 -1.03 -3.96
CA ALA A 60 -0.45 -0.36 -4.52
C ALA A 60 -0.29 1.17 -4.57
N GLY A 61 0.31 1.76 -3.53
CA GLY A 61 0.65 3.18 -3.49
C GLY A 61 1.65 3.59 -4.57
N LEU A 62 2.76 2.84 -4.72
CA LEU A 62 3.76 3.08 -5.75
C LEU A 62 3.20 2.95 -7.18
N LEU A 63 2.38 1.93 -7.43
CA LEU A 63 1.74 1.73 -8.73
C LEU A 63 0.77 2.88 -9.04
N SER A 64 0.01 3.34 -8.04
CA SER A 64 -0.89 4.47 -8.19
C SER A 64 -0.16 5.77 -8.52
N LEU A 65 0.92 6.08 -7.79
CA LEU A 65 1.77 7.25 -8.06
C LEU A 65 2.40 7.16 -9.45
N SER A 66 2.90 5.99 -9.83
CA SER A 66 3.49 5.76 -11.15
C SER A 66 2.46 5.97 -12.26
N GLY A 67 1.25 5.43 -12.11
CA GLY A 67 0.14 5.63 -13.05
C GLY A 67 -0.26 7.10 -13.17
N LEU A 68 -0.28 7.84 -12.05
CA LEU A 68 -0.57 9.28 -12.03
C LEU A 68 0.49 10.09 -12.80
N LEU A 69 1.77 9.77 -12.61
CA LEU A 69 2.89 10.42 -13.29
C LEU A 69 2.91 10.10 -14.78
N TRP A 70 2.61 8.86 -15.16
CA TRP A 70 2.58 8.45 -16.57
C TRP A 70 1.43 9.10 -17.33
N GLY A 71 0.25 9.20 -16.70
CA GLY A 71 -0.93 9.85 -17.27
C GLY A 71 -0.80 11.37 -17.40
N ARG A 72 0.18 12.01 -16.75
CA ARG A 72 0.49 13.44 -16.94
C ARG A 72 1.44 13.71 -18.12
N ARG A 73 2.17 12.69 -18.58
CA ARG A 73 3.16 12.82 -19.67
C ARG A 73 2.59 12.52 -21.06
N ARG A 74 1.41 11.90 -21.13
CA ARG A 74 0.62 11.76 -22.36
C ARG A 74 -0.36 12.92 -22.48
#